data_AF-A0A3L7YDD7-F1
#
_entry.id   AF-A0A3L7YDD7-F1
#
_cell.length_a   1.000
_cell.length_b   1.000
_cell.length_c   1.000
_cell.angle_alpha   90.00
_cell.angle_beta   90.00
_cell.angle_gamma   90.00
#
_symmetry.space_group_name_H-M   'P 1'
#
loop_
_entity.id
_entity.type
_entity.pdbx_description
1 polymer ?
#
loop_
_entity_poly.entity_id
_entity_poly.type
_entity_poly.pdbx_seq_one_letter_code
_entity_poly.pdbx_strand_id
1 'polypeptide(L)' 'MAVARRVAAYRSGATVLVVLAALTGFEYFMNLVGISVFGLFVIALVKAAIIVHYFMHVATVFAAGDGH' A
#
# COMPACT_ATOMS: atom_id res chain seq x y z
N MET A 1 -20.49 -14.00 -14.21
CA MET A 1 -19.51 -14.02 -13.09
C MET A 1 -18.37 -13.00 -13.19
N ALA A 2 -18.06 -12.39 -14.35
CA ALA A 2 -16.95 -11.44 -14.50
C ALA A 2 -17.15 -10.09 -13.76
N VAL A 3 -18.39 -9.60 -13.66
CA VAL A 3 -18.72 -8.32 -13.01
C VAL A 3 -18.46 -8.34 -11.50
N ALA A 4 -18.85 -9.43 -10.81
CA ALA A 4 -18.63 -9.60 -9.37
C ALA A 4 -17.14 -9.59 -9.00
N ARG A 5 -16.28 -10.16 -9.86
CA ARG A 5 -14.82 -10.20 -9.66
C ARG A 5 -14.19 -8.81 -9.81
N ARG A 6 -14.68 -7.98 -10.75
CA ARG A 6 -14.27 -6.57 -10.89
C ARG A 6 -14.68 -5.73 -9.68
N VAL A 7 -15.92 -5.88 -9.20
CA VAL A 7 -16.41 -5.15 -8.01
C VAL A 7 -15.60 -5.49 -6.76
N ALA A 8 -15.24 -6.76 -6.56
CA ALA A 8 -14.39 -7.18 -5.44
C ALA A 8 -12.98 -6.57 -5.52
N ALA A 9 -12.38 -6.54 -6.71
CA ALA A 9 -11.07 -5.91 -6.94
C ALA A 9 -11.10 -4.39 -6.68
N TYR A 10 -12.15 -3.70 -7.15
CA TYR A 10 -12.34 -2.27 -6.86
C TYR A 10 -12.51 -2.00 -5.37
N ARG A 11 -13.22 -2.86 -4.64
CA ARG A 11 -13.40 -2.72 -3.18
C ARG A 11 -12.08 -2.89 -2.44
N SER A 12 -11.23 -3.81 -2.88
CA SER A 12 -9.88 -3.99 -2.32
C SER A 12 -8.99 -2.77 -2.58
N GLY A 13 -8.95 -2.26 -3.80
CA GLY A 13 -8.17 -1.06 -4.14
C GLY A 13 -8.63 0.19 -3.38
N ALA A 14 -9.94 0.39 -3.22
CA ALA A 14 -10.50 1.51 -2.47
C ALA A 14 -10.10 1.47 -0.98
N THR A 15 -10.15 0.30 -0.34
CA THR A 15 -9.72 0.15 1.06
C THR A 15 -8.24 0.49 1.22
N VAL A 16 -7.37 0.00 0.34
CA VAL A 16 -5.93 0.29 0.41
C VAL A 16 -5.67 1.78 0.17
N LEU A 17 -6.40 2.42 -0.73
CA LEU A 17 -6.29 3.86 -0.98
C LEU A 17 -6.68 4.69 0.27
N VAL A 18 -7.73 4.28 0.99
CA VAL A 18 -8.10 4.91 2.28
C VAL A 18 -7.00 4.75 3.33
N VAL A 19 -6.40 3.56 3.44
CA VAL A 19 -5.28 3.32 4.35
C VAL A 19 -4.07 4.19 4.00
N LEU A 20 -3.72 4.29 2.72
CA LEU A 20 -2.61 5.13 2.25
C LEU A 20 -2.88 6.62 2.50
N ALA A 21 -4.11 7.08 2.30
CA ALA A 21 -4.53 8.45 2.59
C ALA A 21 -4.40 8.76 4.09
N ALA A 22 -4.87 7.86 4.96
CA ALA A 22 -4.73 8.01 6.40
C ALA A 22 -3.25 8.05 6.84
N LEU A 23 -2.41 7.16 6.30
CA LEU A 23 -0.98 7.15 6.58
C LEU A 23 -0.29 8.44 6.14
N THR A 24 -0.75 9.05 5.04
CA THR A 24 -0.25 10.32 4.53
C THR A 24 -0.66 11.49 5.43
N GLY A 25 -1.91 11.51 5.91
CA GLY A 25 -2.36 12.50 6.89
C GLY A 25 -1.58 12.40 8.21
N PHE A 26 -1.29 11.18 8.66
CA PHE A 26 -0.47 10.93 9.83
C PHE A 26 0.98 11.43 9.65
N GLU A 27 1.59 11.15 8.50
CA GLU A 27 2.93 11.64 8.14
C GLU A 27 3.00 13.18 8.16
N TYR A 28 2.00 13.84 7.57
CA TYR A 28 1.90 15.30 7.58
C TYR A 28 1.81 15.86 9.01
N PHE A 29 0.99 15.23 9.86
CA PHE A 29 0.90 15.61 11.27
C PHE A 29 2.22 15.39 12.02
N MET A 30 2.90 14.26 11.76
CA MET A 30 4.21 13.96 12.34
C MET A 30 5.28 14.98 11.94
N ASN A 31 5.26 15.43 10.68
CA ASN A 31 6.14 16.49 10.22
C ASN A 31 5.87 17.83 10.93
N LEU A 32 4.60 18.17 11.18
CA LEU A 32 4.23 19.39 11.92
C LEU A 32 4.74 19.40 13.37
N VAL A 33 4.81 18.24 14.03
CA VAL A 33 5.36 18.12 15.40
C VAL A 33 6.88 17.99 15.44
N GLY A 34 7.57 18.12 14.29
CA GLY A 34 9.03 18.15 14.22
C GLY A 34 9.70 16.77 14.32
N ILE A 35 9.01 15.69 13.91
CA ILE A 35 9.62 14.37 13.78
C ILE A 35 10.84 14.43 12.85
N SER A 36 11.90 13.71 13.21
CA SER A 36 13.12 13.64 12.42
C SER A 36 12.86 13.02 11.04
N VAL A 37 13.69 13.40 10.05
CA VAL A 37 13.67 12.82 8.70
C VAL A 37 13.71 11.29 8.73
N PHE A 38 14.39 10.71 9.71
CA PHE A 38 14.43 9.26 9.90
C PHE A 38 13.04 8.66 10.22
N GLY A 39 12.24 9.32 11.05
CA GLY A 39 10.87 8.89 11.34
C GLY A 39 9.96 8.93 10.11
N LEU A 40 10.07 9.98 9.29
CA LEU A 40 9.34 10.10 8.02
C LEU A 40 9.78 9.04 7.01
N PHE A 41 11.07 8.71 6.98
CA PHE A 41 11.61 7.66 6.12
C PHE A 41 11.04 6.28 6.44
N VAL A 42 10.87 5.94 7.73
CA VAL A 42 10.21 4.68 8.14
C VAL A 42 8.76 4.63 7.67
N ILE A 43 8.02 5.73 7.79
CA ILE A 43 6.63 5.82 7.29
C ILE A 43 6.58 5.62 5.77
N ALA A 44 7.54 6.18 5.03
CA ALA A 44 7.66 5.98 3.59
C ALA A 44 7.91 4.51 3.22
N LEU A 45 8.73 3.78 3.98
CA LEU A 45 8.95 2.34 3.79
C LEU A 45 7.67 1.52 4.01
N VAL A 46 6.90 1.83 5.05
CA VAL A 46 5.60 1.17 5.30
C VAL A 46 4.64 1.41 4.13
N LYS A 47 4.58 2.64 3.62
CA LYS A 47 3.76 2.99 2.45
C LYS A 47 4.20 2.19 1.21
N ALA A 48 5.50 2.10 0.95
CA ALA A 48 6.07 1.34 -0.16
C ALA A 48 5.71 -0.15 -0.06
N ALA A 49 5.82 -0.75 1.13
CA ALA A 49 5.45 -2.16 1.35
C ALA A 49 3.97 -2.43 1.04
N ILE A 50 3.06 -1.54 1.48
CA ILE A 50 1.62 -1.64 1.19
C ILE A 50 1.37 -1.55 -0.31
N ILE A 51 2.00 -0.60 -1.00
CA ILE A 51 1.84 -0.43 -2.45
C ILE A 51 2.36 -1.66 -3.20
N VAL A 52 3.54 -2.16 -2.83
CA VAL A 52 4.15 -3.34 -3.44
C VAL A 52 3.34 -4.60 -3.20
N HIS A 53 2.65 -4.72 -2.06
CA HIS A 53 1.85 -5.92 -1.76
C HIS A 53 0.49 -5.90 -2.45
N TYR A 54 -0.18 -4.75 -2.49
CA TYR A 54 -1.58 -4.66 -2.93
C TYR A 54 -1.77 -4.16 -4.35
N PHE A 55 -0.88 -3.29 -4.85
CA PHE A 55 -1.01 -2.69 -6.19
C PHE A 55 -0.01 -3.24 -7.17
N MET A 56 1.22 -3.48 -6.74
CA MET A 56 2.17 -4.18 -7.57
C MET A 56 1.98 -5.68 -7.37
N HIS A 57 1.70 -6.38 -8.45
CA HIS A 57 1.48 -7.82 -8.46
C HIS A 57 2.78 -8.62 -8.18
N VAL A 58 3.72 -8.08 -7.41
CA VAL A 58 5.04 -8.66 -7.12
C VAL A 58 4.89 -10.03 -6.48
N ALA A 59 3.89 -10.22 -5.61
CA ALA A 59 3.54 -11.54 -5.08
C ALA A 59 3.20 -12.57 -6.17
N THR A 60 2.55 -12.16 -7.26
CA THR A 60 2.22 -13.05 -8.39
C THR A 60 3.39 -13.27 -9.35
N VAL A 61 4.32 -12.32 -9.44
CA VAL A 61 5.55 -12.46 -10.23
C VAL A 61 6.51 -13.47 -9.57
N PHE A 62 6.63 -13.44 -8.24
CA PHE A 62 7.42 -14.44 -7.50
C PHE A 62 6.73 -15.81 -7.47
N ALA A 63 5.40 -15.88 -7.40
CA ALA A 63 4.66 -17.15 -7.49
C ALA A 63 4.71 -17.79 -8.89
N ALA A 64 4.92 -17.01 -9.96
CA ALA A 64 5.09 -17.53 -11.31
C ALA A 64 6.48 -18.17 -11.56
N GLY A 65 7.44 -17.98 -10.64
CA GLY A 65 8.81 -18.51 -10.73
C GLY A 65 9.06 -19.83 -9.99
N ASP A 66 8.19 -20.19 -9.03
CA ASP A 66 8.29 -21.43 -8.22
C ASP A 66 7.56 -22.62 -8.89
N GLY A 67 7.70 -22.73 -10.20
CA GLY A 67 7.27 -23.88 -10.99
C GLY A 67 8.45 -24.72 -11.45
N HIS A 68 9.22 -25.28 -10.51
CA HIS A 68 10.19 -26.34 -10.78
C HIS A 68 9.81 -27.58 -9.96
#